data_AF-A0A949KLP3-F1
#
_entry.id   AF-A0A949KLP3-F1
#
_cell.length_a   1.000
_cell.length_b   1.000
_cell.length_c   1.000
_cell.angle_alpha   90.00
_cell.angle_beta   90.00
_cell.angle_gamma   90.00
#
_symmetry.space_group_name_H-M   'P 1'
#
loop_
_entity.id
_entity.type
_entity.pdbx_description
1 polymer ?
#
loop_
_entity_poly.entity_id
_entity_poly.type
_entity_poly.pdbx_seq_one_letter_code
_entity_poly.pdbx_strand_id
1 'polypeptide(L)'
;MAEATLDYQKLVSGLPQGILGLGPRGEVLRMNPAAGRMLGMDPEHAAGREFAELFADRLEQGEELFKTIASAQAKGTAISGLVIPLAGSDGDERHVALTVTPLAGGESAVVLADVSRQEQVRRHQQKKHDQATSWALRLEQETKRLEQGLRNNLRLRLWAALAVILIFAGAGFYVWTRTHLVSYVEQKFEGSGQSAAAGATYTVQPGPLNSSIRLSGSIQPYETINLLSPFAGRILERHFEYGQKVNKGAPLLRLDTSELELKLRDAEVAAIKAQEDYSKLKDWKNSQTVLQAQRELDKATNDLEVTQQKLQESKMLYERGIIPLDEYRSLKEQVLNQTISLSNLKDQLRTAIEKGKRKNLLVAKLEKENADAKLAKIRQDIKKGRILAPVVGVVIKPAGSQADKKDKTVEVGYEVGKGQVLLALGNLERLSVSTNVGELNVAKLKKGQKVMITSYAFPDLALEGRIDSVSSQGTQSGSGTPPTFAVTVITDKLTPAQQAKLRLGMSADLEVEVYTNPEALTVPIGAVHSSAQDGNAVTVVDDKGGRKDVKVKTGITTMDKVEITEGLKSGDKVVLPASPQGS
;
A
#
# COMPACT_ATOMS: atom_id res chain seq x y z
N MET A 1 -41.59 0.16 61.39
CA MET A 1 -40.73 0.03 60.21
C MET A 1 -41.65 -0.13 59.02
N ALA A 2 -41.72 0.87 58.14
CA ALA A 2 -42.50 0.73 56.92
C ALA A 2 -41.65 -0.08 55.93
N GLU A 3 -42.11 -1.29 55.59
CA GLU A 3 -41.56 -2.04 54.47
C GLU A 3 -41.67 -1.16 53.23
N ALA A 4 -40.53 -0.78 52.66
CA ALA A 4 -40.49 -0.15 51.35
C ALA A 4 -40.91 -1.20 50.31
N THR A 5 -42.20 -1.30 50.06
CA THR A 5 -42.74 -2.11 48.97
C THR A 5 -42.34 -1.44 47.65
N LEU A 6 -41.40 -2.08 46.96
CA LEU A 6 -40.95 -1.68 45.64
C LEU A 6 -42.14 -1.76 44.68
N ASP A 7 -42.55 -0.62 44.14
CA ASP A 7 -43.66 -0.55 43.18
C ASP A 7 -43.22 -1.15 41.83
N TYR A 8 -43.50 -2.43 41.65
CA TYR A 8 -43.16 -3.20 40.45
C TYR A 8 -43.75 -2.59 39.17
N GLN A 9 -44.89 -1.89 39.24
CA GLN A 9 -45.46 -1.21 38.06
C GLN A 9 -44.61 0.00 37.65
N LYS A 10 -44.08 0.76 38.60
CA LYS A 10 -43.15 1.87 38.30
C LYS A 10 -41.82 1.38 37.73
N LEU A 11 -41.32 0.23 38.18
CA LEU A 11 -40.12 -0.38 37.62
C LEU A 11 -40.32 -0.85 36.18
N VAL A 12 -41.40 -1.61 35.93
CA VAL A 12 -41.67 -2.17 34.60
C VAL A 12 -42.02 -1.09 33.58
N SER A 13 -42.66 0.00 34.00
CA SER A 13 -42.96 1.14 33.12
C SER A 13 -41.74 2.00 32.77
N GLY A 14 -40.71 2.01 33.62
CA GLY A 14 -39.45 2.72 33.39
C GLY A 14 -38.43 1.95 32.54
N LEU A 15 -38.68 0.67 32.23
CA LEU A 15 -37.75 -0.13 31.43
C LEU A 15 -37.74 0.30 29.95
N PRO A 16 -36.56 0.34 29.31
CA PRO A 16 -36.44 0.67 27.89
C PRO A 16 -36.92 -0.46 26.96
N GLN A 17 -36.99 -1.69 27.47
CA GLN A 17 -37.53 -2.84 26.75
C GLN A 17 -39.05 -2.88 26.85
N GLY A 18 -39.70 -3.27 25.75
CA GLY A 18 -41.12 -3.55 25.76
C GLY A 18 -41.39 -4.86 26.49
N ILE A 19 -42.32 -4.85 27.44
CA ILE A 19 -42.75 -6.04 28.18
C ILE A 19 -44.25 -6.20 27.97
N LEU A 20 -44.62 -7.41 27.56
CA LEU A 20 -45.98 -7.82 27.27
C LEU A 20 -46.25 -9.17 27.95
N GLY A 21 -47.31 -9.24 28.75
CA GLY A 21 -47.81 -10.47 29.35
C GLY A 21 -49.04 -10.95 28.60
N LEU A 22 -49.01 -12.20 28.13
CA LEU A 22 -50.09 -12.83 27.40
C LEU A 22 -50.71 -13.97 28.22
N GLY A 23 -52.03 -14.07 28.17
CA GLY A 23 -52.80 -15.12 28.83
C GLY A 23 -52.85 -16.43 28.01
N PRO A 24 -53.53 -17.46 28.56
CA PRO A 24 -53.56 -18.80 27.97
C PRO A 24 -54.23 -18.87 26.60
N ARG A 25 -55.04 -17.88 26.22
CA ARG A 25 -55.69 -17.79 24.91
C ARG A 25 -55.07 -16.70 24.03
N GLY A 26 -53.95 -16.13 24.44
CA GLY A 26 -53.25 -15.07 23.70
C GLY A 26 -53.84 -13.67 23.94
N GLU A 27 -54.67 -13.49 24.96
CA GLU A 27 -55.17 -12.19 25.40
C GLU A 27 -54.07 -11.36 26.10
N VAL A 28 -54.05 -10.06 25.88
CA VAL A 28 -53.06 -9.16 26.51
C VAL A 28 -53.45 -8.89 27.95
N LEU A 29 -52.69 -9.44 28.90
CA LEU A 29 -52.91 -9.24 30.33
C LEU A 29 -52.28 -7.93 30.82
N ARG A 30 -51.05 -7.65 30.38
CA ARG A 30 -50.27 -6.47 30.76
C ARG A 30 -49.38 -6.03 29.63
N MET A 31 -49.25 -4.72 29.43
CA MET A 31 -48.28 -4.14 28.50
C MET A 31 -47.67 -2.87 29.11
N ASN A 32 -46.35 -2.72 29.01
CA ASN A 32 -45.69 -1.50 29.45
C ASN A 32 -45.67 -0.43 28.33
N PRO A 33 -45.44 0.86 28.66
CA PRO A 33 -45.41 1.93 27.67
C PRO A 33 -44.35 1.75 26.56
N ALA A 34 -43.23 1.09 26.87
CA ALA A 34 -42.19 0.80 25.88
C ALA A 34 -42.68 -0.21 24.82
N ALA A 35 -43.42 -1.24 25.22
CA ALA A 35 -44.04 -2.19 24.29
C ALA A 35 -45.10 -1.51 23.42
N GLY A 36 -45.94 -0.65 24.00
CA GLY A 36 -46.91 0.14 23.23
C GLY A 36 -46.24 0.99 22.14
N ARG A 37 -45.14 1.69 22.46
CA ARG A 37 -44.38 2.46 21.47
C ARG A 37 -43.70 1.61 20.39
N MET A 38 -43.22 0.41 20.74
CA MET A 38 -42.56 -0.50 19.78
C MET A 38 -43.57 -1.17 18.84
N LEU A 39 -44.76 -1.49 19.35
CA LEU A 39 -45.83 -2.12 18.57
C LEU A 39 -46.78 -1.10 17.91
N GLY A 40 -46.63 0.19 18.23
CA GLY A 40 -47.45 1.27 17.66
C GLY A 40 -48.89 1.29 18.17
N MET A 41 -49.11 0.88 19.42
CA MET A 41 -50.44 0.75 20.03
C MET A 41 -50.47 1.32 21.44
N ASP A 42 -51.65 1.73 21.89
CA ASP A 42 -51.84 2.23 23.24
C ASP A 42 -51.96 1.07 24.25
N PRO A 43 -51.11 1.03 25.30
CA PRO A 43 -51.18 0.03 26.37
C PRO A 43 -52.54 -0.17 27.02
N GLU A 44 -53.33 0.89 27.18
CA GLU A 44 -54.64 0.79 27.83
C GLU A 44 -55.70 0.19 26.90
N HIS A 45 -55.60 0.45 25.60
CA HIS A 45 -56.52 -0.07 24.58
C HIS A 45 -56.24 -1.53 24.21
N ALA A 46 -55.01 -2.01 24.44
CA ALA A 46 -54.62 -3.38 24.16
C ALA A 46 -55.03 -4.38 25.26
N ALA A 47 -55.18 -3.91 26.51
CA ALA A 47 -55.49 -4.78 27.64
C ALA A 47 -56.84 -5.49 27.50
N GLY A 48 -56.87 -6.81 27.68
CA GLY A 48 -58.07 -7.63 27.62
C GLY A 48 -58.54 -8.01 26.21
N ARG A 49 -57.86 -7.56 25.15
CA ARG A 49 -58.11 -7.99 23.77
C ARG A 49 -57.20 -9.15 23.39
N GLU A 50 -57.63 -9.96 22.43
CA GLU A 50 -56.75 -10.97 21.85
C GLU A 50 -55.63 -10.28 21.07
N PHE A 51 -54.38 -10.70 21.31
CA PHE A 51 -53.22 -10.09 20.67
C PHE A 51 -53.29 -10.17 19.15
N ALA A 52 -53.94 -11.21 18.59
CA ALA A 52 -54.15 -11.37 17.16
C ALA A 52 -55.06 -10.29 16.55
N GLU A 53 -56.10 -9.86 17.26
CA GLU A 53 -57.03 -8.84 16.78
C GLU A 53 -56.38 -7.45 16.69
N LEU A 54 -55.36 -7.20 17.52
CA LEU A 54 -54.61 -5.94 17.53
C LEU A 54 -53.77 -5.70 16.27
N PHE A 55 -53.56 -6.76 15.45
CA PHE A 55 -52.81 -6.70 14.20
C PHE A 55 -53.67 -7.02 12.97
N ALA A 56 -55.00 -6.99 13.10
CA ALA A 56 -55.92 -7.30 11.99
C ALA A 56 -55.72 -6.42 10.74
N ASP A 57 -55.24 -5.19 10.91
CA ASP A 57 -54.94 -4.25 9.82
C ASP A 57 -53.52 -4.44 9.22
N ARG A 58 -52.71 -5.36 9.78
CA ARG A 58 -51.31 -5.64 9.41
C ARG A 58 -51.05 -7.15 9.29
N LEU A 59 -51.91 -7.83 8.53
CA LEU A 59 -52.05 -9.29 8.46
C LEU A 59 -50.73 -10.06 8.30
N GLU A 60 -49.84 -9.67 7.39
CA GLU A 60 -48.57 -10.40 7.16
C GLU A 60 -47.61 -10.33 8.36
N GLN A 61 -47.52 -9.17 9.04
CA GLN A 61 -46.61 -8.97 10.18
C GLN A 61 -47.16 -9.59 11.47
N GLY A 62 -48.49 -9.53 11.65
CA GLY A 62 -49.18 -10.12 12.80
C GLY A 62 -49.16 -11.65 12.78
N GLU A 63 -49.21 -12.27 11.60
CA GLU A 63 -49.28 -13.73 11.46
C GLU A 63 -47.99 -14.45 11.91
N GLU A 64 -46.81 -13.91 11.56
CA GLU A 64 -45.51 -14.49 11.96
C GLU A 64 -45.24 -14.33 13.46
N LEU A 65 -45.59 -13.15 14.01
CA LEU A 65 -45.59 -12.87 15.45
C LEU A 65 -46.46 -13.87 16.20
N PHE A 66 -47.70 -14.04 15.74
CA PHE A 66 -48.68 -14.93 16.37
C PHE A 66 -48.25 -16.39 16.30
N LYS A 67 -47.83 -16.89 15.13
CA LYS A 67 -47.32 -18.27 14.97
C LYS A 67 -46.15 -18.54 15.91
N THR A 68 -45.25 -17.58 16.07
CA THR A 68 -44.09 -17.72 16.96
C THR A 68 -44.52 -17.83 18.42
N ILE A 69 -45.37 -16.90 18.89
CA ILE A 69 -45.88 -16.88 20.26
C ILE A 69 -46.68 -18.17 20.56
N ALA A 70 -47.61 -18.53 19.67
CA ALA A 70 -48.41 -19.74 19.79
C ALA A 70 -47.53 -21.01 19.78
N SER A 71 -46.47 -21.05 18.97
CA SER A 71 -45.54 -22.18 18.96
C SER A 71 -44.69 -22.27 20.23
N ALA A 72 -44.29 -21.13 20.82
CA ALA A 72 -43.56 -21.09 22.09
C ALA A 72 -44.45 -21.58 23.25
N GLN A 73 -45.71 -21.15 23.27
CA GLN A 73 -46.72 -21.59 24.24
C GLN A 73 -47.02 -23.09 24.11
N ALA A 74 -47.25 -23.57 22.89
CA ALA A 74 -47.57 -24.97 22.64
C ALA A 74 -46.39 -25.92 22.96
N LYS A 75 -45.15 -25.48 22.72
CA LYS A 75 -43.94 -26.29 22.98
C LYS A 75 -43.40 -26.14 24.40
N GLY A 76 -43.82 -25.12 25.15
CA GLY A 76 -43.30 -24.82 26.48
C GLY A 76 -41.81 -24.41 26.49
N THR A 77 -41.27 -24.02 25.33
CA THR A 77 -39.85 -23.64 25.18
C THR A 77 -39.72 -22.15 24.88
N ALA A 78 -38.78 -21.48 25.54
CA ALA A 78 -38.48 -20.09 25.23
C ALA A 78 -37.94 -19.93 23.81
N ILE A 79 -38.45 -18.95 23.07
CA ILE A 79 -37.96 -18.57 21.74
C ILE A 79 -37.31 -17.20 21.89
N SER A 80 -36.05 -17.06 21.47
CA SER A 80 -35.31 -15.80 21.56
C SER A 80 -34.63 -15.47 20.23
N GLY A 81 -34.58 -14.17 19.90
CA GLY A 81 -33.78 -13.66 18.80
C GLY A 81 -34.50 -13.58 17.45
N LEU A 82 -35.83 -13.71 17.43
CA LEU A 82 -36.61 -13.47 16.21
C LEU A 82 -36.73 -11.96 15.98
N VAL A 83 -36.22 -11.46 14.85
CA VAL A 83 -36.28 -10.04 14.49
C VAL A 83 -37.35 -9.82 13.45
N ILE A 84 -38.32 -8.97 13.75
CA ILE A 84 -39.49 -8.76 12.91
C ILE A 84 -39.52 -7.29 12.48
N PRO A 85 -39.70 -6.99 11.18
CA PRO A 85 -39.94 -5.64 10.70
C PRO A 85 -41.37 -5.20 11.05
N LEU A 86 -41.48 -4.05 11.70
CA LEU A 86 -42.75 -3.43 12.07
C LEU A 86 -42.81 -2.03 11.47
N ALA A 87 -43.92 -1.70 10.82
CA ALA A 87 -44.17 -0.33 10.39
C ALA A 87 -44.52 0.54 11.61
N GLY A 88 -43.72 1.56 11.90
CA GLY A 88 -44.04 2.56 12.91
C GLY A 88 -45.28 3.38 12.53
N SER A 89 -45.93 4.01 13.51
CA SER A 89 -47.02 4.97 13.28
C SER A 89 -46.63 6.12 12.35
N ASP A 90 -45.34 6.43 12.28
CA ASP A 90 -44.77 7.57 11.56
C ASP A 90 -44.27 7.20 10.16
N GLY A 91 -44.48 5.95 9.71
CA GLY A 91 -44.06 5.44 8.40
C GLY A 91 -42.64 4.83 8.35
N ASP A 92 -41.85 4.93 9.42
CA ASP A 92 -40.51 4.33 9.51
C ASP A 92 -40.57 2.82 9.83
N GLU A 93 -39.82 2.01 9.08
CA GLU A 93 -39.65 0.57 9.33
C GLU A 93 -38.71 0.34 10.52
N ARG A 94 -39.24 -0.24 11.60
CA ARG A 94 -38.48 -0.59 12.82
C ARG A 94 -38.26 -2.10 12.88
N HIS A 95 -37.07 -2.53 13.26
CA HIS A 95 -36.78 -3.94 13.52
C HIS A 95 -36.82 -4.20 15.01
N VAL A 96 -37.74 -5.06 15.45
CA VAL A 96 -37.92 -5.40 16.87
C VAL A 96 -37.56 -6.86 17.09
N ALA A 97 -36.64 -7.11 18.02
CA ALA A 97 -36.28 -8.44 18.47
C ALA A 97 -37.26 -8.91 19.55
N LEU A 98 -37.82 -10.10 19.34
CA LEU A 98 -38.80 -10.77 20.19
C LEU A 98 -38.11 -11.87 21.00
N THR A 99 -38.42 -11.92 22.30
CA THR A 99 -38.14 -13.08 23.15
C THR A 99 -39.41 -13.48 23.89
N VAL A 100 -39.90 -14.70 23.65
CA VAL A 100 -41.09 -15.26 24.28
C VAL A 100 -40.66 -16.31 25.29
N THR A 101 -41.08 -16.12 26.54
CA THR A 101 -40.82 -17.04 27.65
C THR A 101 -42.15 -17.56 28.19
N PRO A 102 -42.45 -18.86 28.03
CA PRO A 102 -43.67 -19.44 28.60
C PRO A 102 -43.59 -19.44 30.13
N LEU A 103 -44.72 -19.17 30.78
CA LEU A 103 -44.89 -19.14 32.23
C LEU A 103 -45.85 -20.27 32.67
N ALA A 104 -45.85 -20.57 33.97
CA ALA A 104 -46.77 -21.56 34.54
C ALA A 104 -48.23 -21.12 34.34
N GLY A 105 -49.12 -22.04 33.95
CA GLY A 105 -50.54 -21.76 33.73
C GLY A 105 -50.94 -21.40 32.29
N GLY A 106 -50.04 -21.53 31.32
CA GLY A 106 -50.31 -21.23 29.90
C GLY A 106 -50.04 -19.77 29.50
N GLU A 107 -49.64 -18.94 30.46
CA GLU A 107 -49.25 -17.55 30.24
C GLU A 107 -47.88 -17.46 29.54
N SER A 108 -47.55 -16.30 28.99
CA SER A 108 -46.24 -16.03 28.39
C SER A 108 -45.79 -14.60 28.62
N ALA A 109 -44.52 -14.44 28.99
CA ALA A 109 -43.84 -13.16 29.02
C ALA A 109 -43.13 -12.93 27.69
N VAL A 110 -43.46 -11.83 27.04
CA VAL A 110 -42.89 -11.39 25.78
C VAL A 110 -42.07 -10.13 26.03
N VAL A 111 -40.79 -10.20 25.66
CA VAL A 111 -39.84 -9.08 25.74
C VAL A 111 -39.50 -8.61 24.33
N LEU A 112 -39.61 -7.30 24.13
CA LEU A 112 -39.39 -6.61 22.88
C LEU A 112 -38.19 -5.66 23.02
N ALA A 113 -37.25 -5.73 22.08
CA ALA A 113 -36.11 -4.82 22.01
C ALA A 113 -35.99 -4.21 20.61
N ASP A 114 -35.88 -2.88 20.52
CA ASP A 114 -35.61 -2.20 19.26
C ASP A 114 -34.15 -2.46 18.83
N VAL A 115 -33.98 -3.18 17.72
CA VAL A 115 -32.68 -3.53 17.13
C VAL A 115 -32.46 -2.85 15.78
N SER A 116 -33.25 -1.83 15.44
CA SER A 116 -33.19 -1.14 14.14
C SER A 116 -31.79 -0.62 13.81
N ARG A 117 -31.10 0.01 14.77
CA ARG A 117 -29.71 0.47 14.57
C ARG A 117 -28.72 -0.68 14.39
N GLN A 118 -28.90 -1.78 15.11
CA GLN A 118 -28.03 -2.94 15.03
C GLN A 118 -28.20 -3.66 13.68
N GLU A 119 -29.42 -3.73 13.16
CA GLU A 119 -29.73 -4.32 11.86
C GLU A 119 -29.24 -3.45 10.70
N GLN A 120 -29.33 -2.12 10.80
CA GLN A 120 -28.73 -1.21 9.82
C GLN A 120 -27.21 -1.39 9.71
N VAL A 121 -26.52 -1.52 10.85
CA VAL A 121 -25.07 -1.79 10.89
C VAL A 121 -24.76 -3.16 10.29
N ARG A 122 -25.55 -4.19 10.62
CA ARG A 122 -25.38 -5.55 10.07
C ARG A 122 -25.56 -5.57 8.54
N ARG A 123 -26.61 -4.93 8.01
CA ARG A 123 -26.85 -4.81 6.56
C ARG A 123 -25.75 -4.04 5.85
N HIS A 124 -25.21 -2.98 6.48
CA HIS A 124 -24.08 -2.24 5.91
C HIS A 124 -22.79 -3.09 5.85
N GLN A 125 -22.53 -3.89 6.89
CA GLN A 125 -21.41 -4.84 6.90
C GLN A 125 -21.59 -5.96 5.88
N GLN A 126 -22.80 -6.48 5.73
CA GLN A 126 -23.11 -7.54 4.76
C GLN A 126 -22.94 -7.04 3.31
N LYS A 127 -23.41 -5.82 3.00
CA LYS A 127 -23.14 -5.18 1.70
C LYS A 127 -21.65 -5.01 1.41
N LYS A 128 -20.84 -4.66 2.41
CA LYS A 128 -19.37 -4.59 2.25
C LYS A 128 -18.76 -5.97 2.01
N HIS A 129 -19.26 -7.00 2.69
CA HIS A 129 -18.82 -8.38 2.49
C HIS A 129 -19.17 -8.88 1.08
N ASP A 130 -20.39 -8.62 0.61
CA ASP A 130 -20.84 -8.98 -0.76
C ASP A 130 -20.07 -8.22 -1.84
N GLN A 131 -19.72 -6.96 -1.58
CA GLN A 131 -18.82 -6.20 -2.45
C GLN A 131 -17.41 -6.80 -2.50
N ALA A 132 -16.88 -7.23 -1.35
CA ALA A 132 -15.57 -7.88 -1.30
C ALA A 132 -15.55 -9.24 -2.00
N THR A 133 -16.60 -10.07 -1.83
CA THR A 133 -16.71 -11.36 -2.51
C THR A 133 -16.93 -11.19 -4.01
N SER A 134 -17.74 -10.23 -4.47
CA SER A 134 -17.90 -9.93 -5.90
C SER A 134 -16.63 -9.35 -6.55
N TRP A 135 -15.77 -8.68 -5.79
CA TRP A 135 -14.44 -8.25 -6.23
C TRP A 135 -13.50 -9.46 -6.37
N ALA A 136 -13.49 -10.38 -5.40
CA ALA A 136 -12.71 -11.60 -5.46
C ALA A 136 -13.13 -12.49 -6.65
N LEU A 137 -14.44 -12.61 -6.90
CA LEU A 137 -14.96 -13.39 -8.03
C LEU A 137 -14.64 -12.75 -9.38
N ARG A 138 -14.60 -11.42 -9.47
CA ARG A 138 -14.15 -10.70 -10.67
C ARG A 138 -12.67 -10.92 -10.94
N LEU A 139 -11.83 -10.88 -9.92
CA LEU A 139 -10.40 -11.19 -10.04
C LEU A 139 -10.19 -12.62 -10.53
N GLU A 140 -10.95 -13.59 -10.01
CA GLU A 140 -10.87 -14.98 -10.45
C GLU A 140 -11.42 -15.19 -11.88
N GLN A 141 -12.43 -14.43 -12.29
CA GLN A 141 -12.93 -14.44 -13.67
C GLN A 141 -11.95 -13.78 -14.65
N GLU A 142 -11.26 -12.70 -14.25
CA GLU A 142 -10.25 -12.06 -15.09
C GLU A 142 -9.01 -12.95 -15.29
N THR A 143 -8.58 -13.68 -14.25
CA THR A 143 -7.49 -14.66 -14.40
C THR A 143 -7.87 -15.82 -15.32
N LYS A 144 -9.10 -16.35 -15.22
CA LYS A 144 -9.60 -17.39 -16.15
C LYS A 144 -9.79 -16.88 -17.59
N ARG A 145 -10.19 -15.62 -17.78
CA ARG A 145 -10.28 -14.99 -19.12
C ARG A 145 -8.90 -14.77 -19.75
N LEU A 146 -7.89 -14.41 -18.95
CA LEU A 146 -6.50 -14.30 -19.40
C LEU A 146 -5.96 -15.67 -19.86
N GLU A 147 -6.24 -16.76 -19.13
CA GLU A 147 -5.85 -18.12 -19.54
C GLU A 147 -6.55 -18.61 -20.82
N GLN A 148 -7.85 -18.34 -20.98
CA GLN A 148 -8.58 -18.69 -22.21
C GLN A 148 -8.15 -17.84 -23.42
N GLY A 149 -7.83 -16.56 -23.21
CA GLY A 149 -7.27 -15.67 -24.26
C GLY A 149 -5.92 -16.16 -24.78
N LEU A 150 -5.05 -16.65 -23.89
CA LEU A 150 -3.76 -17.26 -24.27
C LEU A 150 -3.95 -18.51 -25.15
N ARG A 151 -4.91 -19.39 -24.84
CA ARG A 151 -5.19 -20.60 -25.64
C ARG A 151 -5.77 -20.32 -27.03
N ASN A 152 -6.68 -19.36 -27.16
CA ASN A 152 -7.24 -18.98 -28.46
C ASN A 152 -6.20 -18.27 -29.35
N ASN A 153 -5.34 -17.44 -28.77
CA ASN A 153 -4.23 -16.84 -29.51
C ASN A 153 -3.17 -17.85 -29.96
N LEU A 154 -2.90 -18.90 -29.18
CA LEU A 154 -2.01 -19.99 -29.61
C LEU A 154 -2.59 -20.76 -30.80
N ARG A 155 -3.89 -21.07 -30.79
CA ARG A 155 -4.56 -21.71 -31.93
C ARG A 155 -4.58 -20.82 -33.16
N LEU A 156 -4.87 -19.52 -33.00
CA LEU A 156 -4.83 -18.56 -34.11
C LEU A 156 -3.42 -18.44 -34.71
N ARG A 157 -2.38 -18.43 -33.87
CA ARG A 157 -0.97 -18.42 -34.30
C ARG A 157 -0.56 -19.72 -34.99
N LEU A 158 -1.03 -20.87 -34.52
CA LEU A 158 -0.80 -22.16 -35.17
C LEU A 158 -1.48 -22.23 -36.55
N TRP A 159 -2.73 -21.78 -36.66
CA TRP A 159 -3.43 -21.69 -37.95
C TRP A 159 -2.78 -20.70 -38.91
N ALA A 160 -2.30 -19.55 -38.41
CA ALA A 160 -1.55 -18.58 -39.21
C ALA A 160 -0.20 -19.14 -39.69
N ALA A 161 0.53 -19.86 -38.83
CA ALA A 161 1.78 -20.52 -39.21
C ALA A 161 1.55 -21.61 -40.28
N LEU A 162 0.47 -22.40 -40.15
CA LEU A 162 0.08 -23.40 -41.14
C LEU A 162 -0.29 -22.77 -42.49
N ALA A 163 -1.00 -21.64 -42.47
CA ALA A 163 -1.32 -20.89 -43.69
C ALA A 163 -0.06 -20.35 -44.38
N VAL A 164 0.91 -19.83 -43.62
CA VAL A 164 2.19 -19.37 -44.15
C VAL A 164 2.99 -20.52 -44.76
N ILE A 165 3.04 -21.68 -44.10
CA ILE A 165 3.71 -22.88 -44.64
C ILE A 165 3.04 -23.35 -45.94
N LEU A 166 1.71 -23.32 -46.03
CA LEU A 166 0.97 -23.64 -47.26
C LEU A 166 1.25 -22.65 -48.39
N ILE A 167 1.38 -21.36 -48.08
CA ILE A 167 1.76 -20.33 -49.07
C ILE A 167 3.19 -20.54 -49.56
N PHE A 168 4.14 -20.84 -48.66
CA PHE A 168 5.52 -21.13 -49.05
C PHE A 168 5.66 -22.45 -49.82
N ALA A 169 4.89 -23.48 -49.46
CA ALA A 169 4.83 -24.74 -50.21
C ALA A 169 4.24 -24.51 -51.63
N GLY A 170 3.19 -23.69 -51.75
CA GLY A 170 2.61 -23.30 -53.03
C GLY A 170 3.57 -22.46 -53.90
N ALA A 171 4.29 -21.51 -53.29
CA ALA A 171 5.30 -20.70 -53.98
C ALA A 171 6.52 -21.54 -54.42
N GLY A 172 6.96 -22.48 -53.59
CA GLY A 172 8.02 -23.43 -53.95
C GLY A 172 7.62 -24.34 -55.11
N PHE A 173 6.37 -24.83 -55.12
CA PHE A 173 5.83 -25.64 -56.22
C PHE A 173 5.67 -24.84 -57.52
N TYR A 174 5.31 -23.56 -57.43
CA TYR A 174 5.20 -22.65 -58.57
C TYR A 174 6.57 -22.30 -59.19
N VAL A 175 7.62 -22.14 -58.38
CA VAL A 175 8.99 -21.88 -58.87
C VAL A 175 9.63 -23.15 -59.44
N TRP A 176 9.36 -24.31 -58.83
CA TRP A 176 9.86 -25.61 -59.31
C TRP A 176 9.26 -26.02 -60.66
N THR A 177 7.97 -25.75 -60.89
CA THR A 177 7.31 -26.06 -62.17
C THR A 177 7.69 -25.12 -63.32
N ARG A 178 8.32 -23.97 -63.03
CA ARG A 178 8.67 -22.95 -64.05
C ARG A 178 10.16 -22.90 -64.42
N THR A 179 11.02 -23.72 -63.82
CA THR A 179 12.48 -23.62 -63.98
C THR A 179 13.13 -24.75 -64.78
N HIS A 180 12.36 -25.68 -65.35
CA HIS A 180 12.87 -26.68 -66.29
C HIS A 180 12.34 -26.49 -67.72
N LEU A 181 12.78 -25.43 -68.41
CA LEU A 181 12.74 -25.38 -69.88
C LEU A 181 13.73 -24.32 -70.44
N VAL A 182 14.86 -24.82 -70.98
CA VAL A 182 15.45 -24.44 -72.28
C VAL A 182 16.23 -23.09 -72.40
N SER A 183 17.57 -23.21 -72.37
CA SER A 183 18.64 -22.68 -73.29
C SER A 183 18.68 -21.20 -73.72
N TYR A 184 19.79 -20.56 -74.16
CA TYR A 184 21.16 -20.87 -74.61
C TYR A 184 21.94 -19.52 -74.58
N VAL A 185 23.27 -19.55 -74.56
CA VAL A 185 24.18 -18.90 -75.53
C VAL A 185 25.59 -18.98 -74.93
N GLU A 186 26.32 -19.94 -75.48
CA GLU A 186 27.76 -20.03 -75.40
C GLU A 186 28.32 -19.24 -76.59
N GLN A 187 29.08 -18.19 -76.33
CA GLN A 187 29.91 -17.55 -77.35
C GLN A 187 31.27 -17.21 -76.76
N LYS A 188 32.24 -18.04 -77.14
CA LYS A 188 33.68 -17.80 -77.06
C LYS A 188 34.01 -16.39 -77.57
N PHE A 189 34.76 -15.63 -76.78
CA PHE A 189 35.82 -14.79 -77.31
C PHE A 189 37.07 -14.94 -76.43
N GLU A 190 38.18 -15.08 -77.15
CA GLU A 190 39.51 -15.38 -76.71
C GLU A 190 40.14 -14.22 -75.93
N GLY A 191 41.20 -14.57 -75.20
CA GLY A 191 41.95 -13.65 -74.38
C GLY A 191 42.58 -12.52 -75.16
N SER A 192 42.65 -11.38 -74.50
CA SER A 192 43.77 -10.46 -74.62
C SER A 192 44.21 -10.10 -73.20
N GLY A 193 45.42 -10.52 -72.86
CA GLY A 193 46.06 -10.09 -71.62
C GLY A 193 46.28 -8.58 -71.69
N GLN A 194 45.82 -7.87 -70.67
CA GLN A 194 46.26 -6.52 -70.40
C GLN A 194 46.69 -6.41 -68.94
N SER A 195 48.01 -6.53 -68.81
CA SER A 195 48.89 -5.88 -67.85
C SER A 195 48.19 -5.23 -66.67
N ALA A 196 48.33 -5.87 -65.51
CA ALA A 196 48.06 -5.30 -64.21
C ALA A 196 48.78 -3.94 -64.09
N ALA A 197 48.01 -2.86 -64.14
CA ALA A 197 48.43 -1.61 -63.54
C ALA A 197 48.83 -1.92 -62.09
N ALA A 198 50.00 -1.42 -61.67
CA ALA A 198 50.53 -1.62 -60.34
C ALA A 198 49.51 -1.13 -59.31
N GLY A 199 48.68 -2.05 -58.81
CA GLY A 199 47.73 -1.77 -57.74
C GLY A 199 48.50 -1.23 -56.55
N ALA A 200 48.03 -0.14 -55.97
CA ALA A 200 48.59 0.38 -54.74
C ALA A 200 48.66 -0.76 -53.71
N THR A 201 49.85 -0.99 -53.16
CA THR A 201 50.05 -1.99 -52.10
C THR A 201 49.94 -1.29 -50.75
N TYR A 202 49.25 -1.93 -49.81
CA TYR A 202 49.17 -1.48 -48.44
C TYR A 202 50.07 -2.38 -47.59
N THR A 203 51.00 -1.81 -46.83
CA THR A 203 51.83 -2.59 -45.92
C THR A 203 51.06 -2.79 -44.62
N VAL A 204 50.83 -4.05 -44.24
CA VAL A 204 50.14 -4.40 -42.99
C VAL A 204 51.00 -3.97 -41.83
N GLN A 205 50.49 -3.07 -41.00
CA GLN A 205 51.15 -2.61 -39.79
C GLN A 205 50.19 -2.76 -38.60
N PRO A 206 50.70 -3.13 -37.41
CA PRO A 206 49.96 -3.03 -36.17
C PRO A 206 49.54 -1.58 -35.96
N GLY A 207 48.26 -1.37 -35.69
CA GLY A 207 47.75 -0.04 -35.39
C GLY A 207 46.51 -0.12 -34.52
N PRO A 208 46.17 0.98 -33.85
CA PRO A 208 44.99 1.01 -33.00
C PRO A 208 43.73 0.84 -33.86
N LEU A 209 42.94 -0.19 -33.54
CA LEU A 209 41.62 -0.41 -34.08
C LEU A 209 40.58 -0.24 -32.97
N ASN A 210 39.73 0.77 -33.14
CA ASN A 210 38.66 1.07 -32.20
C ASN A 210 37.32 0.96 -32.93
N SER A 211 36.35 0.28 -32.33
CA SER A 211 34.97 0.23 -32.80
C SER A 211 34.07 0.87 -31.77
N SER A 212 33.33 1.89 -32.18
CA SER A 212 32.34 2.56 -31.34
C SER A 212 30.91 2.34 -31.84
N ILE A 213 29.95 2.41 -30.92
CA ILE A 213 28.53 2.51 -31.24
C ILE A 213 28.07 3.91 -30.83
N ARG A 214 27.49 4.65 -31.77
CA ARG A 214 26.89 5.96 -31.50
C ARG A 214 25.42 5.80 -31.13
N LEU A 215 25.02 6.38 -30.01
CA LEU A 215 23.66 6.39 -29.51
C LEU A 215 23.26 7.83 -29.17
N SER A 216 21.97 8.13 -29.18
CA SER A 216 21.44 9.42 -28.74
C SER A 216 20.55 9.22 -27.53
N GLY A 217 20.80 9.93 -26.44
CA GLY A 217 20.03 9.86 -25.21
C GLY A 217 19.66 11.23 -24.66
N SER A 218 19.00 11.23 -23.51
CA SER A 218 18.67 12.46 -22.78
C SER A 218 19.31 12.45 -21.39
N ILE A 219 19.85 13.60 -20.99
CA ILE A 219 20.48 13.81 -19.70
C ILE A 219 19.42 13.84 -18.60
N GLN A 220 19.59 13.00 -17.59
CA GLN A 220 18.72 12.85 -16.43
C GLN A 220 19.57 12.90 -15.14
N PRO A 221 18.97 13.21 -13.99
CA PRO A 221 19.65 13.05 -12.71
C PRO A 221 19.89 11.57 -12.43
N TYR A 222 21.08 11.22 -11.92
CA TYR A 222 21.40 9.83 -11.59
C TYR A 222 20.50 9.29 -10.49
N GLU A 223 20.29 10.09 -9.44
CA GLU A 223 19.39 9.77 -8.34
C GLU A 223 18.27 10.80 -8.27
N THR A 224 17.05 10.29 -8.10
CA THR A 224 15.86 11.10 -7.91
C THR A 224 15.13 10.69 -6.64
N ILE A 225 14.83 11.66 -5.79
CA ILE A 225 14.04 11.45 -4.58
C ILE A 225 12.65 12.02 -4.80
N ASN A 226 11.65 11.14 -4.84
CA ASN A 226 10.24 11.54 -4.91
C ASN A 226 9.77 12.06 -3.56
N LEU A 227 9.25 13.27 -3.54
CA LEU A 227 8.60 13.85 -2.36
C LEU A 227 7.11 13.57 -2.41
N LEU A 228 6.65 12.83 -1.42
CA LEU A 228 5.28 12.35 -1.30
C LEU A 228 4.51 13.24 -0.33
N SER A 229 3.20 13.39 -0.57
CA SER A 229 2.32 14.06 0.38
C SER A 229 2.15 13.21 1.65
N PRO A 230 2.43 13.75 2.85
CA PRO A 230 2.30 13.01 4.10
C PRO A 230 0.83 12.76 4.52
N PHE A 231 -0.09 13.61 4.08
CA PHE A 231 -1.53 13.53 4.32
C PHE A 231 -2.31 14.12 3.15
N ALA A 232 -3.63 13.92 3.15
CA ALA A 232 -4.50 14.54 2.14
C ALA A 232 -4.79 15.99 2.54
N GLY A 233 -4.72 16.92 1.60
CA GLY A 233 -4.97 18.33 1.87
C GLY A 233 -4.70 19.21 0.65
N ARG A 234 -4.98 20.51 0.81
CA ARG A 234 -4.76 21.52 -0.23
C ARG A 234 -3.37 22.14 -0.11
N ILE A 235 -2.79 22.53 -1.23
CA ILE A 235 -1.51 23.25 -1.26
C ILE A 235 -1.78 24.73 -1.02
N LEU A 236 -1.22 25.30 0.04
CA LEU A 236 -1.39 26.72 0.39
C LEU A 236 -0.29 27.60 -0.19
N GLU A 237 0.94 27.11 -0.22
CA GLU A 237 2.09 27.87 -0.70
C GLU A 237 3.05 26.98 -1.50
N ARG A 238 3.68 27.60 -2.50
CA ARG A 238 4.75 27.03 -3.32
C ARG A 238 5.95 27.97 -3.30
N HIS A 239 7.10 27.46 -2.85
CA HIS A 239 8.34 28.20 -2.62
C HIS A 239 9.50 27.75 -3.54
N PHE A 240 9.18 27.15 -4.68
CA PHE A 240 10.18 26.68 -5.65
C PHE A 240 9.69 26.87 -7.08
N GLU A 241 10.60 26.94 -8.04
CA GLU A 241 10.33 26.76 -9.47
C GLU A 241 10.92 25.45 -10.00
N TYR A 242 10.28 24.85 -11.00
CA TYR A 242 10.84 23.66 -11.64
C TYR A 242 12.15 24.02 -12.37
N GLY A 243 13.20 23.24 -12.16
CA GLY A 243 14.55 23.51 -12.62
C GLY A 243 15.41 24.32 -11.64
N GLN A 244 14.83 24.83 -10.53
CA GLN A 244 15.58 25.56 -9.51
C GLN A 244 16.41 24.61 -8.63
N LYS A 245 17.66 25.01 -8.35
CA LYS A 245 18.51 24.35 -7.36
C LYS A 245 18.09 24.77 -5.95
N VAL A 246 17.89 23.78 -5.08
CA VAL A 246 17.50 23.97 -3.68
C VAL A 246 18.52 23.31 -2.75
N ASN A 247 18.74 23.94 -1.61
CA ASN A 247 19.58 23.40 -0.56
C ASN A 247 18.77 22.50 0.39
N LYS A 248 19.46 21.59 1.09
CA LYS A 248 18.85 20.78 2.14
C LYS A 248 18.16 21.67 3.19
N GLY A 249 16.92 21.36 3.51
CA GLY A 249 16.08 22.09 4.47
C GLY A 249 15.32 23.28 3.89
N ALA A 250 15.52 23.63 2.61
CA ALA A 250 14.77 24.71 1.98
C ALA A 250 13.26 24.40 1.96
N PRO A 251 12.38 25.37 2.27
CA PRO A 251 10.94 25.19 2.16
C PRO A 251 10.52 25.04 0.70
N LEU A 252 9.65 24.06 0.42
CA LEU A 252 9.17 23.77 -0.94
C LEU A 252 7.66 24.00 -1.03
N LEU A 253 6.89 23.33 -0.17
CA LEU A 253 5.43 23.43 -0.14
C LEU A 253 4.92 23.58 1.28
N ARG A 254 3.80 24.28 1.41
CA ARG A 254 2.99 24.27 2.63
C ARG A 254 1.62 23.69 2.32
N LEU A 255 1.27 22.60 2.98
CA LEU A 255 -0.06 22.01 2.93
C LEU A 255 -0.97 22.65 3.97
N ASP A 256 -2.28 22.62 3.71
CA ASP A 256 -3.29 23.04 4.65
C ASP A 256 -3.37 22.07 5.83
N THR A 257 -3.09 22.58 7.02
CA THR A 257 -3.10 21.83 8.29
C THR A 257 -4.34 22.10 9.13
N SER A 258 -5.32 22.86 8.64
CA SER A 258 -6.48 23.30 9.43
C SER A 258 -7.23 22.13 10.09
N GLU A 259 -7.47 21.04 9.37
CA GLU A 259 -8.10 19.84 9.95
C GLU A 259 -7.23 19.14 11.01
N LEU A 260 -5.91 19.15 10.80
CA LEU A 260 -4.97 18.56 11.75
C LEU A 260 -4.85 19.41 13.01
N GLU A 261 -4.98 20.74 12.90
CA GLU A 261 -5.01 21.67 14.02
C GLU A 261 -6.27 21.50 14.87
N LEU A 262 -7.43 21.21 14.26
CA LEU A 262 -8.63 20.84 15.02
C LEU A 262 -8.42 19.51 15.77
N LYS A 263 -7.88 18.48 15.09
CA LYS A 263 -7.55 17.20 15.72
C LYS A 263 -6.49 17.34 16.82
N LEU A 264 -5.58 18.30 16.68
CA LEU A 264 -4.57 18.63 17.69
C LEU A 264 -5.26 19.12 18.97
N ARG A 265 -6.18 20.08 18.86
CA ARG A 265 -6.94 20.59 20.00
C ARG A 265 -7.71 19.48 20.72
N ASP A 266 -8.39 18.60 19.98
CA ASP A 266 -9.10 17.46 20.56
C ASP A 266 -8.15 16.50 21.30
N ALA A 267 -6.97 16.23 20.71
CA ALA A 267 -5.96 15.37 21.32
C ALA A 267 -5.32 16.02 22.56
N GLU A 268 -5.13 17.34 22.57
CA GLU A 268 -4.65 18.08 23.74
C GLU A 268 -5.65 17.99 24.89
N VAL A 269 -6.95 18.20 24.62
CA VAL A 269 -8.00 18.03 25.63
C VAL A 269 -8.04 16.61 26.16
N ALA A 270 -7.91 15.60 25.28
CA ALA A 270 -7.88 14.20 25.70
C ALA A 270 -6.64 13.88 26.58
N ALA A 271 -5.46 14.40 26.23
CA ALA A 271 -4.25 14.23 27.02
C ALA A 271 -4.36 14.90 28.39
N ILE A 272 -4.91 16.12 28.46
CA ILE A 272 -5.18 16.81 29.74
C ILE A 272 -6.11 15.98 30.61
N LYS A 273 -7.23 15.48 30.07
CA LYS A 273 -8.17 14.63 30.81
C LYS A 273 -7.52 13.36 31.34
N ALA A 274 -6.80 12.64 30.48
CA ALA A 274 -6.12 11.40 30.89
C ALA A 274 -5.01 11.66 31.93
N GLN A 275 -4.31 12.79 31.83
CA GLN A 275 -3.32 13.21 32.82
C GLN A 275 -3.98 13.54 34.18
N GLU A 276 -5.11 14.23 34.18
CA GLU A 276 -5.90 14.53 35.37
C GLU A 276 -6.38 13.24 36.06
N ASP A 277 -6.95 12.31 35.29
CA ASP A 277 -7.48 11.06 35.84
C ASP A 277 -6.35 10.17 36.39
N TYR A 278 -5.21 10.10 35.71
CA TYR A 278 -4.01 9.45 36.23
C TYR A 278 -3.52 10.09 37.54
N SER A 279 -3.51 11.43 37.62
CA SER A 279 -3.05 12.15 38.82
C SER A 279 -3.97 11.92 40.01
N LYS A 280 -5.30 11.98 39.81
CA LYS A 280 -6.30 11.66 40.85
C LYS A 280 -6.16 10.23 41.39
N LEU A 281 -5.87 9.27 40.51
CA LEU A 281 -5.68 7.87 40.91
C LEU A 281 -4.32 7.63 41.57
N LYS A 282 -3.27 8.33 41.13
CA LYS A 282 -1.94 8.26 41.75
C LYS A 282 -1.99 8.72 43.21
N ASP A 283 -2.74 9.79 43.47
CA ASP A 283 -2.91 10.36 44.82
C ASP A 283 -4.21 9.89 45.51
N TRP A 284 -4.82 8.79 45.04
CA TRP A 284 -6.11 8.31 45.55
C TRP A 284 -6.12 8.01 47.05
N LYS A 285 -4.97 7.63 47.63
CA LYS A 285 -4.85 7.41 49.08
C LYS A 285 -5.15 8.67 49.90
N ASN A 286 -4.93 9.84 49.32
CA ASN A 286 -5.21 11.14 49.93
C ASN A 286 -6.57 11.70 49.49
N SER A 287 -7.40 10.90 48.82
CA SER A 287 -8.75 11.30 48.44
C SER A 287 -9.65 11.45 49.66
N GLN A 288 -10.65 12.33 49.54
CA GLN A 288 -11.61 12.59 50.61
C GLN A 288 -12.34 11.31 51.08
N THR A 289 -12.61 10.39 50.15
CA THR A 289 -13.27 9.10 50.44
C THR A 289 -12.41 8.18 51.29
N VAL A 290 -11.10 8.06 51.00
CA VAL A 290 -10.18 7.25 51.81
C VAL A 290 -9.96 7.90 53.17
N LEU A 291 -9.80 9.23 53.22
CA LEU A 291 -9.66 9.96 54.48
C LEU A 291 -10.91 9.87 55.37
N GLN A 292 -12.12 9.86 54.78
CA GLN A 292 -13.37 9.65 55.52
C GLN A 292 -13.44 8.24 56.11
N ALA A 293 -13.20 7.21 55.29
CA ALA A 293 -13.22 5.82 55.76
C ALA A 293 -12.17 5.56 56.85
N GLN A 294 -10.99 6.19 56.75
CA GLN A 294 -9.96 6.12 57.79
C GLN A 294 -10.44 6.74 59.09
N ARG A 295 -11.01 7.96 59.05
CA ARG A 295 -11.53 8.64 60.25
C ARG A 295 -12.65 7.86 60.95
N GLU A 296 -13.52 7.21 60.18
CA GLU A 296 -14.59 6.37 60.72
C GLU A 296 -14.03 5.12 61.42
N LEU A 297 -13.02 4.49 60.83
CA LEU A 297 -12.31 3.37 61.45
C LEU A 297 -11.60 3.80 62.73
N ASP A 298 -10.90 4.93 62.73
CA ASP A 298 -10.20 5.45 63.90
C ASP A 298 -11.18 5.71 65.05
N LYS A 299 -12.34 6.33 64.75
CA LYS A 299 -13.40 6.56 65.73
C LYS A 299 -13.93 5.25 66.32
N ALA A 300 -14.29 4.27 65.49
CA ALA A 300 -14.82 2.99 65.97
C ALA A 300 -13.77 2.17 66.75
N THR A 301 -12.49 2.33 66.42
CA THR A 301 -11.38 1.72 67.18
C THR A 301 -11.33 2.29 68.59
N ASN A 302 -11.38 3.61 68.73
CA ASN A 302 -11.39 4.28 70.03
C ASN A 302 -12.64 3.90 70.85
N ASP A 303 -13.83 3.86 70.23
CA ASP A 303 -15.07 3.49 70.91
C ASP A 303 -15.06 2.04 71.42
N LEU A 304 -14.48 1.12 70.64
CA LEU A 304 -14.28 -0.27 71.04
C LEU A 304 -13.29 -0.38 72.19
N GLU A 305 -12.17 0.33 72.15
CA GLU A 305 -11.16 0.33 73.22
C GLU A 305 -11.75 0.79 74.55
N VAL A 306 -12.51 1.89 74.55
CA VAL A 306 -13.21 2.40 75.74
C VAL A 306 -14.20 1.36 76.28
N THR A 307 -14.93 0.67 75.40
CA THR A 307 -15.94 -0.32 75.83
C THR A 307 -15.28 -1.61 76.33
N GLN A 308 -14.14 -2.01 75.75
CA GLN A 308 -13.35 -3.13 76.23
C GLN A 308 -12.79 -2.89 77.64
N GLN A 309 -12.30 -1.68 77.93
CA GLN A 309 -11.87 -1.31 79.27
C GLN A 309 -13.02 -1.44 80.28
N LYS A 310 -14.21 -0.91 79.95
CA LYS A 310 -15.41 -1.07 80.79
C LYS A 310 -15.81 -2.53 81.00
N LEU A 311 -15.70 -3.37 79.96
CA LEU A 311 -15.97 -4.81 80.07
C LEU A 311 -14.98 -5.49 81.02
N GLN A 312 -13.70 -5.12 80.98
CA GLN A 312 -12.68 -5.64 81.91
C GLN A 312 -12.96 -5.25 83.35
N GLU A 313 -13.30 -3.99 83.60
CA GLU A 313 -13.70 -3.49 84.92
C GLU A 313 -14.96 -4.20 85.43
N SER A 314 -16.00 -4.25 84.60
CA SER A 314 -17.26 -4.96 84.88
C SER A 314 -17.03 -6.44 85.19
N LYS A 315 -16.14 -7.11 84.46
CA LYS A 315 -15.78 -8.51 84.71
C LYS A 315 -15.25 -8.72 86.14
N MET A 316 -14.33 -7.85 86.58
CA MET A 316 -13.77 -7.91 87.94
C MET A 316 -14.83 -7.69 89.01
N LEU A 317 -15.78 -6.79 88.78
CA LEU A 317 -16.88 -6.51 89.71
C LEU A 317 -17.90 -7.67 89.76
N TYR A 318 -18.19 -8.29 88.61
CA TYR A 318 -19.07 -9.47 88.53
C TYR A 318 -18.47 -10.67 89.26
N GLU A 319 -17.18 -10.95 89.06
CA GLU A 319 -16.47 -12.05 89.75
C GLU A 319 -16.46 -11.87 91.28
N ARG A 320 -16.60 -10.64 91.77
CA ARG A 320 -16.75 -10.30 93.19
C ARG A 320 -18.21 -10.30 93.68
N GLY A 321 -19.18 -10.58 92.80
CA GLY A 321 -20.62 -10.60 93.11
C GLY A 321 -21.25 -9.22 93.33
N ILE A 322 -20.61 -8.14 92.86
CA ILE A 322 -21.06 -6.75 93.08
C ILE A 322 -22.15 -6.35 92.06
N ILE A 323 -22.01 -6.77 90.80
CA ILE A 323 -22.94 -6.44 89.71
C ILE A 323 -23.70 -7.70 89.22
N PRO A 324 -24.91 -7.55 88.65
CA PRO A 324 -25.67 -8.67 88.07
C PRO A 324 -25.02 -9.26 86.81
N LEU A 325 -25.27 -10.54 86.54
CA LEU A 325 -24.78 -11.24 85.33
C LEU A 325 -25.27 -10.59 84.02
N ASP A 326 -26.50 -10.07 84.01
CA ASP A 326 -27.08 -9.48 82.79
C ASP A 326 -26.38 -8.17 82.39
N GLU A 327 -25.90 -7.38 83.36
CA GLU A 327 -25.11 -6.17 83.11
C GLU A 327 -23.78 -6.52 82.40
N TYR A 328 -23.04 -7.51 82.93
CA TYR A 328 -21.83 -8.02 82.29
C TYR A 328 -22.09 -8.62 80.90
N ARG A 329 -23.18 -9.40 80.72
CA ARG A 329 -23.56 -9.99 79.42
C ARG A 329 -23.86 -8.91 78.38
N SER A 330 -24.61 -7.87 78.75
CA SER A 330 -24.94 -6.78 77.82
C SER A 330 -23.70 -6.03 77.33
N LEU A 331 -22.72 -5.76 78.20
CA LEU A 331 -21.43 -5.17 77.81
C LEU A 331 -20.63 -6.11 76.89
N LYS A 332 -20.65 -7.41 77.15
CA LYS A 332 -20.01 -8.41 76.29
C LYS A 332 -20.63 -8.44 74.89
N GLU A 333 -21.97 -8.41 74.80
CA GLU A 333 -22.69 -8.31 73.53
C GLU A 333 -22.39 -6.98 72.82
N GLN A 334 -22.28 -5.87 73.55
CA GLN A 334 -21.90 -4.58 72.98
C GLN A 334 -20.50 -4.61 72.36
N VAL A 335 -19.51 -5.21 73.04
CA VAL A 335 -18.17 -5.40 72.47
C VAL A 335 -18.20 -6.29 71.22
N LEU A 336 -18.99 -7.36 71.21
CA LEU A 336 -19.18 -8.21 70.03
C LEU A 336 -19.72 -7.40 68.85
N ASN A 337 -20.77 -6.61 69.07
CA ASN A 337 -21.39 -5.79 68.03
C ASN A 337 -20.43 -4.71 67.49
N GLN A 338 -19.66 -4.04 68.37
CA GLN A 338 -18.63 -3.08 67.96
C GLN A 338 -17.49 -3.76 67.20
N THR A 339 -17.10 -4.98 67.56
CA THR A 339 -16.07 -5.74 66.84
C THR A 339 -16.51 -6.08 65.42
N ILE A 340 -17.77 -6.49 65.24
CA ILE A 340 -18.36 -6.73 63.91
C ILE A 340 -18.40 -5.41 63.11
N SER A 341 -18.82 -4.31 63.74
CA SER A 341 -18.83 -2.98 63.11
C SER A 341 -17.44 -2.54 62.67
N LEU A 342 -16.42 -2.72 63.51
CA LEU A 342 -15.02 -2.43 63.18
C LEU A 342 -14.53 -3.27 61.99
N SER A 343 -14.89 -4.56 61.93
CA SER A 343 -14.56 -5.41 60.79
C SER A 343 -15.16 -4.87 59.49
N ASN A 344 -16.43 -4.45 59.52
CA ASN A 344 -17.09 -3.86 58.36
C ASN A 344 -16.42 -2.55 57.91
N LEU A 345 -16.04 -1.68 58.86
CA LEU A 345 -15.32 -0.43 58.57
C LEU A 345 -13.91 -0.71 57.98
N LYS A 346 -13.21 -1.73 58.47
CA LYS A 346 -11.93 -2.18 57.88
C LYS A 346 -12.12 -2.62 56.43
N ASP A 347 -13.17 -3.37 56.13
CA ASP A 347 -13.48 -3.80 54.77
C ASP A 347 -13.89 -2.63 53.86
N GLN A 348 -14.62 -1.64 54.40
CA GLN A 348 -14.95 -0.40 53.69
C GLN A 348 -13.69 0.41 53.36
N LEU A 349 -12.76 0.59 54.30
CA LEU A 349 -11.49 1.25 54.04
C LEU A 349 -10.66 0.47 53.00
N ARG A 350 -10.60 -0.86 53.13
CA ARG A 350 -9.88 -1.71 52.16
C ARG A 350 -10.44 -1.55 50.76
N THR A 351 -11.75 -1.62 50.59
CA THR A 351 -12.40 -1.44 49.28
C THR A 351 -12.24 -0.01 48.75
N ALA A 352 -12.28 1.00 49.62
CA ALA A 352 -11.97 2.37 49.25
C ALA A 352 -10.54 2.51 48.70
N ILE A 353 -9.54 1.90 49.34
CA ILE A 353 -8.14 1.92 48.88
C ILE A 353 -7.96 1.10 47.59
N GLU A 354 -8.60 -0.08 47.49
CA GLU A 354 -8.55 -0.96 46.31
C GLU A 354 -9.03 -0.27 45.03
N LYS A 355 -10.01 0.65 45.11
CA LYS A 355 -10.44 1.45 43.95
C LYS A 355 -9.31 2.27 43.32
N GLY A 356 -8.30 2.68 44.09
CA GLY A 356 -7.10 3.36 43.59
C GLY A 356 -5.92 2.43 43.27
N LYS A 357 -6.06 1.11 43.47
CA LYS A 357 -4.93 0.18 43.31
C LYS A 357 -4.57 -0.10 41.85
N ARG A 358 -3.42 -0.79 41.72
CA ARG A 358 -2.61 -1.08 40.54
C ARG A 358 -3.36 -1.24 39.21
N LYS A 359 -4.52 -1.91 39.17
CA LYS A 359 -5.26 -2.11 37.92
C LYS A 359 -5.84 -0.80 37.37
N ASN A 360 -6.55 -0.02 38.19
CA ASN A 360 -7.15 1.24 37.74
C ASN A 360 -6.08 2.30 37.46
N LEU A 361 -5.04 2.37 38.31
CA LEU A 361 -3.89 3.22 38.06
C LEU A 361 -3.15 2.85 36.77
N LEU A 362 -3.00 1.55 36.48
CA LEU A 362 -2.39 1.07 35.25
C LEU A 362 -3.24 1.42 34.02
N VAL A 363 -4.56 1.23 34.09
CA VAL A 363 -5.47 1.62 33.00
C VAL A 363 -5.36 3.11 32.73
N ALA A 364 -5.47 3.96 33.75
CA ALA A 364 -5.32 5.41 33.60
C ALA A 364 -3.93 5.81 33.08
N LYS A 365 -2.87 5.10 33.49
CA LYS A 365 -1.52 5.31 32.94
C LYS A 365 -1.46 4.99 31.45
N LEU A 366 -2.02 3.85 31.02
CA LEU A 366 -2.04 3.44 29.62
C LEU A 366 -2.90 4.37 28.77
N GLU A 367 -4.03 4.85 29.30
CA GLU A 367 -4.88 5.84 28.65
C GLU A 367 -4.14 7.16 28.46
N LYS A 368 -3.41 7.63 29.48
CA LYS A 368 -2.52 8.78 29.38
C LYS A 368 -1.46 8.58 28.30
N GLU A 369 -0.71 7.47 28.33
CA GLU A 369 0.33 7.19 27.34
C GLU A 369 -0.24 7.12 25.91
N ASN A 370 -1.44 6.55 25.74
CA ASN A 370 -2.13 6.53 24.45
C ASN A 370 -2.55 7.93 23.98
N ALA A 371 -3.09 8.75 24.89
CA ALA A 371 -3.46 10.14 24.59
C ALA A 371 -2.23 10.98 24.21
N ASP A 372 -1.13 10.84 24.95
CA ASP A 372 0.16 11.50 24.67
C ASP A 372 0.74 11.04 23.32
N ALA A 373 0.68 9.75 23.01
CA ALA A 373 1.13 9.21 21.73
C ALA A 373 0.29 9.76 20.55
N LYS A 374 -1.03 9.86 20.71
CA LYS A 374 -1.93 10.44 19.71
C LYS A 374 -1.63 11.94 19.51
N LEU A 375 -1.41 12.67 20.59
CA LEU A 375 -1.02 14.08 20.56
C LEU A 375 0.31 14.28 19.83
N ALA A 376 1.33 13.49 20.17
CA ALA A 376 2.65 13.54 19.53
C ALA A 376 2.57 13.24 18.03
N LYS A 377 1.78 12.23 17.64
CA LYS A 377 1.56 11.87 16.23
C LYS A 377 0.94 13.02 15.44
N ILE A 378 -0.11 13.66 15.95
CA ILE A 378 -0.77 14.77 15.25
C ILE A 378 0.17 15.97 15.15
N ARG A 379 0.93 16.29 16.20
CA ARG A 379 1.97 17.34 16.15
C ARG A 379 3.02 17.04 15.08
N GLN A 380 3.43 15.78 14.93
CA GLN A 380 4.36 15.37 13.90
C GLN A 380 3.75 15.49 12.49
N ASP A 381 2.49 15.11 12.32
CA ASP A 381 1.80 15.20 11.04
C ASP A 381 1.63 16.68 10.62
N ILE A 382 1.31 17.59 11.55
CA ILE A 382 1.29 19.04 11.28
C ILE A 382 2.68 19.55 10.84
N LYS A 383 3.75 19.12 11.52
CA LYS A 383 5.13 19.50 11.13
C LYS A 383 5.46 19.03 9.71
N LYS A 384 5.00 17.83 9.32
CA LYS A 384 5.16 17.29 7.97
C LYS A 384 4.36 18.07 6.91
N GLY A 385 3.39 18.88 7.32
CA GLY A 385 2.66 19.78 6.41
C GLY A 385 3.56 20.83 5.75
N ARG A 386 4.73 21.09 6.32
CA ARG A 386 5.80 21.86 5.67
C ARG A 386 6.74 20.89 4.98
N ILE A 387 6.67 20.85 3.66
CA ILE A 387 7.52 19.98 2.84
C ILE A 387 8.83 20.71 2.59
N LEU A 388 9.91 20.15 3.14
CA LEU A 388 11.26 20.67 3.02
C LEU A 388 12.09 19.76 2.10
N ALA A 389 13.14 20.32 1.50
CA ALA A 389 14.08 19.52 0.71
C ALA A 389 14.95 18.60 1.62
N PRO A 390 14.87 17.26 1.51
CA PRO A 390 15.69 16.35 2.32
C PRO A 390 17.18 16.37 1.95
N VAL A 391 17.51 16.73 0.70
CA VAL A 391 18.86 16.78 0.15
C VAL A 391 19.04 18.02 -0.72
N VAL A 392 20.30 18.37 -1.02
CA VAL A 392 20.61 19.36 -2.05
C VAL A 392 20.30 18.75 -3.41
N GLY A 393 19.62 19.49 -4.29
CA GLY A 393 19.25 18.99 -5.61
C GLY A 393 18.50 20.01 -6.44
N VAL A 394 18.08 19.61 -7.64
CA VAL A 394 17.22 20.42 -8.51
C VAL A 394 15.80 19.88 -8.45
N VAL A 395 14.85 20.80 -8.33
CA VAL A 395 13.42 20.47 -8.34
C VAL A 395 13.00 20.09 -9.75
N ILE A 396 12.50 18.87 -9.92
CA ILE A 396 12.00 18.35 -11.18
C ILE A 396 10.51 18.00 -11.07
N LYS A 397 9.85 18.03 -12.23
CA LYS A 397 8.45 17.62 -12.33
C LYS A 397 8.32 16.16 -11.90
N PRO A 398 7.24 15.78 -11.19
CA PRO A 398 6.98 14.38 -10.88
C PRO A 398 6.86 13.60 -12.20
N ALA A 399 7.60 12.51 -12.34
CA ALA A 399 7.48 11.63 -13.50
C ALA A 399 6.09 10.98 -13.46
N GLY A 400 5.18 11.44 -14.33
CA GLY A 400 3.83 10.90 -14.42
C GLY A 400 3.83 9.51 -15.05
N SER A 401 3.21 8.54 -14.38
CA SER A 401 2.72 7.31 -15.02
C SER A 401 1.87 7.69 -16.24
N GLN A 402 2.14 7.00 -17.35
CA GLN A 402 1.68 7.18 -18.75
C GLN A 402 0.15 7.35 -19.01
N ALA A 403 -0.70 7.57 -18.00
CA ALA A 403 -2.16 7.52 -18.14
C ALA A 403 -2.90 8.87 -18.17
N ASP A 404 -2.29 9.99 -17.74
CA ASP A 404 -3.00 11.29 -17.70
C ASP A 404 -2.22 12.41 -18.40
N LYS A 405 -2.66 12.79 -19.60
CA LYS A 405 -2.21 13.99 -20.37
C LYS A 405 -2.67 15.31 -19.74
N LYS A 406 -2.58 15.47 -18.43
CA LYS A 406 -2.63 16.78 -17.77
C LYS A 406 -1.32 16.96 -17.05
N ASP A 407 -0.62 18.04 -17.37
CA ASP A 407 0.61 18.49 -16.71
C ASP A 407 0.28 18.61 -15.21
N LYS A 408 0.50 17.54 -14.43
CA LYS A 408 0.26 17.47 -12.97
C LYS A 408 1.36 18.25 -12.26
N THR A 409 1.48 19.52 -12.63
CA THR A 409 2.28 20.49 -11.91
C THR A 409 1.56 20.82 -10.61
N VAL A 410 2.36 20.92 -9.55
CA VAL A 410 1.85 21.28 -8.24
C VAL A 410 1.64 22.79 -8.21
N GLU A 411 0.38 23.21 -8.08
CA GLU A 411 -0.02 24.61 -7.98
C GLU A 411 -0.66 24.93 -6.64
N VAL A 412 -0.58 26.21 -6.25
CA VAL A 412 -1.28 26.70 -5.07
C VAL A 412 -2.78 26.54 -5.30
N GLY A 413 -3.44 25.93 -4.33
CA GLY A 413 -4.84 25.64 -4.36
C GLY A 413 -5.20 24.25 -4.89
N TYR A 414 -4.23 23.46 -5.35
CA TYR A 414 -4.46 22.07 -5.78
C TYR A 414 -4.67 21.15 -4.57
N GLU A 415 -5.55 20.16 -4.70
CA GLU A 415 -5.81 19.16 -3.68
C GLU A 415 -4.99 17.90 -3.95
N VAL A 416 -4.35 17.37 -2.91
CA VAL A 416 -3.47 16.21 -3.01
C VAL A 416 -3.88 15.12 -2.03
N GLY A 417 -3.76 13.87 -2.47
CA GLY A 417 -4.00 12.70 -1.63
C GLY A 417 -2.76 12.30 -0.83
N LYS A 418 -2.97 11.59 0.29
CA LYS A 418 -1.86 10.99 1.06
C LYS A 418 -1.08 10.00 0.18
N GLY A 419 0.24 10.14 0.13
CA GLY A 419 1.14 9.29 -0.66
C GLY A 419 1.28 9.71 -2.13
N GLN A 420 0.57 10.74 -2.58
CA GLN A 420 0.72 11.28 -3.93
C GLN A 420 2.11 11.90 -4.12
N VAL A 421 2.76 11.63 -5.26
CA VAL A 421 4.02 12.28 -5.64
C VAL A 421 3.72 13.74 -5.98
N LEU A 422 4.36 14.66 -5.26
CA LEU A 422 4.17 16.10 -5.44
C LEU A 422 5.22 16.67 -6.38
N LEU A 423 6.48 16.35 -6.10
CA LEU A 423 7.62 16.73 -6.93
C LEU A 423 8.74 15.73 -6.68
N ALA A 424 9.81 15.86 -7.44
CA ALA A 424 11.01 15.09 -7.17
C ALA A 424 12.25 15.98 -7.14
N LEU A 425 13.27 15.55 -6.41
CA LEU A 425 14.56 16.21 -6.33
C LEU A 425 15.60 15.35 -7.03
N GLY A 426 16.18 15.88 -8.10
CA GLY A 426 17.30 15.25 -8.80
C GLY A 426 18.63 15.67 -8.20
N ASN A 427 19.49 14.69 -7.88
CA ASN A 427 20.87 14.96 -7.51
C ASN A 427 21.69 15.26 -8.78
N LEU A 428 22.39 16.41 -8.81
CA LEU A 428 23.23 16.84 -9.94
C LEU A 428 24.71 16.47 -9.80
N GLU A 429 25.13 15.88 -8.68
CA GLU A 429 26.54 15.48 -8.49
C GLU A 429 27.01 14.45 -9.53
N ARG A 430 26.08 13.59 -9.94
CA ARG A 430 26.26 12.64 -11.05
C ARG A 430 25.05 12.75 -11.96
N LEU A 431 25.31 12.87 -13.25
CA LEU A 431 24.26 12.81 -14.26
C LEU A 431 24.25 11.43 -14.89
N SER A 432 23.06 10.99 -15.28
CA SER A 432 22.88 9.82 -16.12
C SER A 432 22.39 10.26 -17.50
N VAL A 433 22.69 9.46 -18.52
CA VAL A 433 22.08 9.60 -19.84
C VAL A 433 21.27 8.35 -20.09
N SER A 434 19.96 8.53 -20.25
CA SER A 434 19.04 7.45 -20.61
C SER A 434 18.92 7.39 -22.13
N THR A 435 19.21 6.24 -22.71
CA THR A 435 19.07 5.97 -24.15
C THR A 435 18.33 4.65 -24.38
N ASN A 436 17.67 4.53 -25.54
CA ASN A 436 17.03 3.29 -25.98
C ASN A 436 17.83 2.71 -27.14
N VAL A 437 18.25 1.45 -27.01
CA VAL A 437 19.12 0.77 -27.99
C VAL A 437 18.35 -0.36 -28.68
N GLY A 438 18.47 -0.46 -30.00
CA GLY A 438 17.86 -1.55 -30.77
C GLY A 438 18.49 -2.92 -30.50
N GLU A 439 17.73 -3.98 -30.78
CA GLU A 439 18.09 -5.39 -30.52
C GLU A 439 19.44 -5.81 -31.12
N LEU A 440 19.82 -5.31 -32.29
CA LEU A 440 21.09 -5.66 -32.93
C LEU A 440 22.32 -5.10 -32.20
N ASN A 441 22.15 -3.98 -31.48
CA ASN A 441 23.24 -3.28 -30.80
C ASN A 441 23.32 -3.64 -29.32
N VAL A 442 22.19 -3.94 -28.66
CA VAL A 442 22.18 -4.26 -27.22
C VAL A 442 23.06 -5.47 -26.88
N ALA A 443 23.16 -6.46 -27.78
CA ALA A 443 23.99 -7.65 -27.58
C ALA A 443 25.50 -7.33 -27.43
N LYS A 444 25.95 -6.20 -27.97
CA LYS A 444 27.34 -5.74 -27.91
C LYS A 444 27.63 -4.87 -26.69
N LEU A 445 26.59 -4.40 -26.01
CA LEU A 445 26.70 -3.50 -24.86
C LEU A 445 26.81 -4.29 -23.55
N LYS A 446 27.79 -3.92 -22.72
CA LYS A 446 28.03 -4.53 -21.42
C LYS A 446 28.25 -3.47 -20.35
N LYS A 447 27.82 -3.78 -19.12
CA LYS A 447 28.08 -2.92 -17.96
C LYS A 447 29.58 -2.67 -17.82
N GLY A 448 29.94 -1.41 -17.59
CA GLY A 448 31.32 -0.96 -17.36
C GLY A 448 32.09 -0.49 -18.60
N GLN A 449 31.56 -0.64 -19.82
CA GLN A 449 32.17 -0.08 -21.03
C GLN A 449 32.31 1.44 -20.91
N LYS A 450 33.42 1.98 -21.43
CA LYS A 450 33.68 3.42 -21.49
C LYS A 450 32.80 4.08 -22.54
N VAL A 451 32.27 5.24 -22.21
CA VAL A 451 31.39 6.02 -23.08
C VAL A 451 31.88 7.45 -23.09
N MET A 452 32.11 8.00 -24.28
CA MET A 452 32.31 9.43 -24.46
C MET A 452 30.95 10.09 -24.70
N ILE A 453 30.66 11.12 -23.94
CA ILE A 453 29.38 11.84 -23.97
C ILE A 453 29.65 13.24 -24.51
N THR A 454 29.06 13.55 -25.65
CA THR A 454 29.12 14.86 -26.30
C THR A 454 27.72 15.40 -26.52
N SER A 455 27.58 16.68 -26.81
CA SER A 455 26.28 17.25 -27.18
C SER A 455 26.46 18.48 -28.06
N TYR A 456 25.53 18.69 -28.98
CA TYR A 456 25.38 19.95 -29.70
C TYR A 456 25.16 21.15 -28.77
N ALA A 457 24.60 20.93 -27.58
CA ALA A 457 24.36 21.99 -26.60
C ALA A 457 25.64 22.47 -25.88
N PHE A 458 26.72 21.67 -25.92
CA PHE A 458 28.00 21.98 -25.29
C PHE A 458 29.18 21.39 -26.11
N PRO A 459 29.44 21.93 -27.32
CA PRO A 459 30.41 21.33 -28.25
C PRO A 459 31.84 21.26 -27.68
N ASP A 460 32.21 22.15 -26.77
CA ASP A 460 33.55 22.21 -26.19
C ASP A 460 33.74 21.29 -24.96
N LEU A 461 32.73 20.51 -24.59
CA LEU A 461 32.72 19.71 -23.38
C LEU A 461 32.48 18.22 -23.70
N ALA A 462 33.56 17.46 -23.77
CA ALA A 462 33.53 16.00 -23.81
C ALA A 462 33.50 15.46 -22.37
N LEU A 463 32.46 14.69 -22.03
CA LEU A 463 32.31 14.08 -20.72
C LEU A 463 32.58 12.58 -20.81
N GLU A 464 33.46 12.09 -19.94
CA GLU A 464 33.69 10.65 -19.81
C GLU A 464 32.65 10.02 -18.89
N GLY A 465 32.20 8.83 -19.26
CA GLY A 465 31.23 8.06 -18.53
C GLY A 465 31.37 6.56 -18.75
N ARG A 466 30.50 5.79 -18.10
CA ARG A 466 30.46 4.32 -18.22
C ARG A 466 29.03 3.82 -18.26
N ILE A 467 28.82 2.67 -18.91
CA ILE A 467 27.53 1.99 -18.86
C ILE A 467 27.28 1.45 -17.45
N ASP A 468 26.24 1.93 -16.79
CA ASP A 468 25.85 1.44 -15.46
C ASP A 468 24.86 0.27 -15.56
N SER A 469 23.88 0.37 -16.45
CA SER A 469 22.89 -0.68 -16.64
C SER A 469 22.41 -0.80 -18.08
N VAL A 470 22.12 -2.04 -18.46
CA VAL A 470 21.46 -2.42 -19.72
C VAL A 470 20.24 -3.24 -19.32
N SER A 471 19.05 -2.79 -19.69
CA SER A 471 17.80 -3.48 -19.38
C SER A 471 17.78 -4.86 -20.04
N SER A 472 17.40 -5.88 -19.28
CA SER A 472 17.15 -7.22 -19.81
C SER A 472 15.76 -7.35 -20.45
N GLN A 473 14.88 -6.39 -20.22
CA GLN A 473 13.53 -6.34 -20.77
C GLN A 473 13.44 -5.27 -21.86
N GLY A 474 13.02 -5.70 -23.05
CA GLY A 474 12.75 -4.81 -24.17
C GLY A 474 11.36 -4.16 -24.07
N THR A 475 11.27 -2.91 -24.49
CA THR A 475 10.02 -2.17 -24.65
C THR A 475 9.73 -1.95 -26.13
N GLN A 476 8.50 -2.25 -26.53
CA GLN A 476 8.03 -2.05 -27.89
C GLN A 476 7.11 -0.82 -27.94
N SER A 477 7.47 0.20 -28.72
CA SER A 477 6.74 1.48 -28.78
C SER A 477 5.52 1.47 -29.72
N GLY A 478 5.20 0.33 -30.34
CA GLY A 478 4.05 0.16 -31.23
C GLY A 478 4.05 -1.20 -31.92
N SER A 479 2.94 -1.55 -32.58
CA SER A 479 2.86 -2.78 -33.38
C SER A 479 3.82 -2.70 -34.57
N GLY A 480 4.79 -3.59 -34.66
CA GLY A 480 5.70 -3.71 -35.80
C GLY A 480 7.03 -2.95 -35.67
N THR A 481 7.27 -2.22 -34.58
CA THR A 481 8.60 -1.65 -34.28
C THR A 481 9.48 -2.71 -33.59
N PRO A 482 10.76 -2.86 -33.95
CA PRO A 482 11.68 -3.72 -33.20
C PRO A 482 11.74 -3.32 -31.72
N PRO A 483 11.90 -4.28 -30.78
CA PRO A 483 12.04 -3.96 -29.37
C PRO A 483 13.29 -3.12 -29.13
N THR A 484 13.18 -2.17 -28.20
CA THR A 484 14.31 -1.36 -27.74
C THR A 484 14.59 -1.62 -26.27
N PHE A 485 15.86 -1.52 -25.89
CA PHE A 485 16.34 -1.80 -24.55
C PHE A 485 16.87 -0.51 -23.93
N ALA A 486 16.38 -0.16 -22.76
CA ALA A 486 16.86 1.00 -22.03
C ALA A 486 18.30 0.76 -21.53
N VAL A 487 19.19 1.70 -21.81
CA VAL A 487 20.58 1.71 -21.34
C VAL A 487 20.81 3.00 -20.58
N THR A 488 21.38 2.88 -19.39
CA THR A 488 21.75 4.02 -18.55
C THR A 488 23.26 4.15 -18.52
N VAL A 489 23.75 5.29 -18.98
CA VAL A 489 25.16 5.67 -18.89
C VAL A 489 25.32 6.66 -17.75
N ILE A 490 26.30 6.46 -16.88
CA ILE A 490 26.63 7.40 -15.80
C ILE A 490 27.84 8.23 -16.19
N THR A 491 27.78 9.52 -15.89
CA THR A 491 28.93 10.43 -15.98
C THR A 491 29.83 10.26 -14.75
N ASP A 492 31.13 10.50 -14.92
CA ASP A 492 32.03 10.68 -13.78
C ASP A 492 31.69 11.97 -13.00
N LYS A 493 32.33 12.18 -11.84
CA LYS A 493 32.06 13.36 -11.00
C LYS A 493 32.31 14.65 -11.79
N LEU A 494 31.25 15.39 -12.03
CA LEU A 494 31.30 16.65 -12.77
C LEU A 494 31.85 17.78 -11.89
N THR A 495 32.69 18.62 -12.48
CA THR A 495 33.12 19.87 -11.82
C THR A 495 31.96 20.88 -11.77
N PRO A 496 31.95 21.82 -10.80
CA PRO A 496 30.91 22.85 -10.70
C PRO A 496 30.74 23.68 -11.99
N ALA A 497 31.84 23.94 -12.72
CA ALA A 497 31.81 24.66 -13.99
C ALA A 497 31.12 23.87 -15.12
N GLN A 498 31.30 22.55 -15.14
CA GLN A 498 30.62 21.67 -16.09
C GLN A 498 29.13 21.54 -15.75
N GLN A 499 28.81 21.35 -14.46
CA GLN A 499 27.42 21.26 -13.98
C GLN A 499 26.61 22.52 -14.32
N ALA A 500 27.20 23.71 -14.26
CA ALA A 500 26.52 24.97 -14.58
C ALA A 500 26.08 25.09 -16.05
N LYS A 501 26.78 24.42 -16.96
CA LYS A 501 26.47 24.42 -18.40
C LYS A 501 25.48 23.33 -18.81
N LEU A 502 25.31 22.31 -17.97
CA LEU A 502 24.44 21.16 -18.22
C LEU A 502 23.05 21.40 -17.64
N ARG A 503 22.01 21.13 -18.42
CA ARG A 503 20.62 21.15 -17.96
C ARG A 503 19.99 19.77 -18.14
N LEU A 504 19.13 19.40 -17.20
CA LEU A 504 18.35 18.17 -17.28
C LEU A 504 17.42 18.24 -18.51
N GLY A 505 17.28 17.11 -19.20
CA GLY A 505 16.50 16.99 -20.43
C GLY A 505 17.24 17.33 -21.72
N MET A 506 18.49 17.85 -21.66
CA MET A 506 19.32 18.04 -22.85
C MET A 506 19.58 16.72 -23.57
N SER A 507 19.65 16.76 -24.90
CA SER A 507 20.08 15.62 -25.70
C SER A 507 21.60 15.45 -25.61
N ALA A 508 22.05 14.21 -25.55
CA ALA A 508 23.46 13.86 -25.54
C ALA A 508 23.72 12.73 -26.55
N ASP A 509 24.79 12.89 -27.30
CA ASP A 509 25.37 11.87 -28.17
C ASP A 509 26.36 11.05 -27.35
N LEU A 510 26.21 9.73 -27.43
CA LEU A 510 26.97 8.76 -26.68
C LEU A 510 27.79 7.93 -27.67
N GLU A 511 29.10 7.97 -27.54
CA GLU A 511 30.00 7.10 -28.29
C GLU A 511 30.53 6.02 -27.34
N VAL A 512 29.91 4.84 -27.43
CA VAL A 512 30.28 3.68 -26.60
C VAL A 512 31.42 2.94 -27.28
N GLU A 513 32.52 2.76 -26.56
CA GLU A 513 33.65 1.94 -27.02
C GLU A 513 33.33 0.45 -26.83
N VAL A 514 33.13 -0.27 -27.93
CA VAL A 514 32.74 -1.69 -27.92
C VAL A 514 33.94 -2.62 -28.10
N TYR A 515 34.96 -2.16 -28.81
CA TYR A 515 36.19 -2.90 -29.05
C TYR A 515 37.36 -1.95 -29.21
N THR A 516 38.50 -2.33 -28.62
CA THR A 516 39.75 -1.58 -28.66
C THR A 516 40.88 -2.58 -28.71
N ASN A 517 41.68 -2.51 -29.78
CA ASN A 517 42.90 -3.27 -29.89
C ASN A 517 44.03 -2.33 -30.38
N PRO A 518 44.98 -1.94 -29.50
CA PRO A 518 46.03 -0.98 -29.86
C PRO A 518 47.05 -1.53 -30.86
N GLU A 519 47.17 -2.85 -30.99
CA GLU A 519 48.16 -3.52 -31.86
C GLU A 519 47.49 -4.44 -32.90
N ALA A 520 46.29 -4.09 -33.35
CA ALA A 520 45.56 -4.87 -34.36
C ALA A 520 46.28 -4.83 -35.72
N LEU A 521 46.47 -6.00 -36.35
CA LEU A 521 46.84 -6.07 -37.75
C LEU A 521 45.60 -5.71 -38.58
N THR A 522 45.65 -4.58 -39.27
CA THR A 522 44.50 -4.06 -40.02
C THR A 522 44.80 -3.99 -41.51
N VAL A 523 43.79 -4.31 -42.32
CA VAL A 523 43.81 -4.11 -43.77
C VAL A 523 42.59 -3.30 -44.19
N PRO A 524 42.67 -2.45 -45.22
CA PRO A 524 41.50 -1.77 -45.75
C PRO A 524 40.42 -2.75 -46.19
N ILE A 525 39.14 -2.43 -45.98
CA ILE A 525 38.02 -3.35 -46.26
C ILE A 525 38.01 -3.87 -47.70
N GLY A 526 38.44 -3.05 -48.67
CA GLY A 526 38.52 -3.44 -50.07
C GLY A 526 39.59 -4.50 -50.38
N ALA A 527 40.60 -4.68 -49.51
CA ALA A 527 41.67 -5.66 -49.72
C ALA A 527 41.22 -7.11 -49.43
N VAL A 528 40.10 -7.30 -48.73
CA VAL A 528 39.56 -8.61 -48.38
C VAL A 528 38.54 -9.03 -49.44
N HIS A 529 38.75 -10.18 -50.07
CA HIS A 529 37.83 -10.75 -51.05
C HIS A 529 37.41 -12.16 -50.65
N SER A 530 36.23 -12.60 -51.10
CA SER A 530 35.70 -13.93 -50.81
C SER A 530 36.24 -14.92 -51.84
N SER A 531 36.96 -15.95 -51.40
CA SER A 531 37.47 -17.01 -52.27
C SER A 531 36.47 -18.16 -52.38
N ALA A 532 36.19 -18.60 -53.62
CA ALA A 532 35.10 -19.50 -54.00
C ALA A 532 35.12 -20.90 -53.35
N GLN A 533 36.22 -21.28 -52.70
CA GLN A 533 36.35 -22.58 -52.05
C GLN A 533 36.45 -22.54 -50.52
N ASP A 534 36.71 -21.40 -49.87
CA ASP A 534 37.03 -21.46 -48.42
C ASP A 534 37.11 -20.13 -47.63
N GLY A 535 36.26 -19.13 -47.93
CA GLY A 535 36.08 -17.94 -47.08
C GLY A 535 36.98 -16.74 -47.42
N ASN A 536 37.21 -15.86 -46.45
CA ASN A 536 37.89 -14.57 -46.64
C ASN A 536 39.39 -14.75 -46.96
N ALA A 537 39.86 -14.11 -48.03
CA ALA A 537 41.25 -14.14 -48.49
C ALA A 537 41.77 -12.73 -48.81
N VAL A 538 43.09 -12.57 -48.74
CA VAL A 538 43.80 -11.32 -49.09
C VAL A 538 44.97 -11.67 -50.00
N THR A 539 45.15 -10.90 -51.09
CA THR A 539 46.28 -11.09 -52.01
C THR A 539 47.52 -10.39 -51.46
N VAL A 540 48.55 -11.16 -51.11
CA VAL A 540 49.85 -10.67 -50.66
C VAL A 540 50.84 -10.64 -51.82
N VAL A 541 51.69 -9.61 -51.88
CA VAL A 541 52.79 -9.48 -52.82
C VAL A 541 54.10 -9.85 -52.14
N ASP A 542 54.79 -10.86 -52.67
CA ASP A 542 56.11 -11.29 -52.21
C ASP A 542 57.21 -10.30 -52.68
N ASP A 543 58.41 -10.35 -52.09
CA ASP A 543 59.51 -9.39 -52.35
C ASP A 543 59.99 -9.37 -53.81
N LYS A 544 59.62 -10.39 -54.60
CA LYS A 544 59.89 -10.54 -56.04
C LYS A 544 58.72 -10.14 -56.95
N GLY A 545 57.64 -9.58 -56.40
CA GLY A 545 56.45 -9.16 -57.15
C GLY A 545 55.43 -10.26 -57.44
N GLY A 546 55.61 -11.46 -56.89
CA GLY A 546 54.65 -12.57 -57.02
C GLY A 546 53.42 -12.35 -56.14
N ARG A 547 52.22 -12.54 -56.69
CA ARG A 547 50.96 -12.43 -55.95
C ARG A 547 50.51 -13.80 -55.43
N LYS A 548 50.19 -13.88 -54.14
CA LYS A 548 49.68 -15.10 -53.52
C LYS A 548 48.46 -14.76 -52.67
N ASP A 549 47.36 -15.46 -52.91
CA ASP A 549 46.19 -15.35 -52.05
C ASP A 549 46.45 -16.11 -50.75
N VAL A 550 46.37 -15.39 -49.65
CA VAL A 550 46.54 -15.92 -48.31
C VAL A 550 45.16 -15.97 -47.66
N LYS A 551 44.78 -17.15 -47.18
CA LYS A 551 43.56 -17.35 -46.40
C LYS A 551 43.70 -16.59 -45.08
N VAL A 552 42.74 -15.74 -44.76
CA VAL A 552 42.78 -14.91 -43.55
C VAL A 552 41.54 -15.11 -42.70
N LYS A 553 41.71 -15.01 -41.38
CA LYS A 553 40.60 -15.01 -40.44
C LYS A 553 40.36 -13.58 -39.95
N THR A 554 39.21 -13.03 -40.31
CA THR A 554 38.84 -11.65 -40.01
C THR A 554 38.26 -11.54 -38.60
N GLY A 555 38.69 -10.51 -37.85
CA GLY A 555 38.15 -10.09 -36.57
C GLY A 555 37.04 -9.05 -36.75
N ILE A 556 37.15 -7.92 -36.05
CA ILE A 556 36.17 -6.84 -36.17
C ILE A 556 36.35 -6.07 -37.49
N THR A 557 35.24 -5.82 -38.17
CA THR A 557 35.16 -4.96 -39.35
C THR A 557 34.63 -3.59 -38.96
N THR A 558 35.42 -2.56 -39.25
CA THR A 558 35.04 -1.15 -39.15
C THR A 558 34.66 -0.60 -40.54
N MET A 559 34.27 0.68 -40.64
CA MET A 559 33.84 1.27 -41.92
C MET A 559 34.96 1.33 -42.96
N ASP A 560 36.21 1.41 -42.54
CA ASP A 560 37.39 1.59 -43.39
C ASP A 560 38.36 0.38 -43.35
N LYS A 561 38.46 -0.31 -42.21
CA LYS A 561 39.44 -1.38 -41.97
C LYS A 561 38.82 -2.66 -41.43
N VAL A 562 39.46 -3.78 -41.73
CA VAL A 562 39.16 -5.12 -41.21
C VAL A 562 40.36 -5.59 -40.39
N GLU A 563 40.10 -6.07 -39.18
CA GLU A 563 41.10 -6.73 -38.35
C GLU A 563 41.41 -8.13 -38.89
N ILE A 564 42.68 -8.50 -38.93
CA ILE A 564 43.13 -9.83 -39.31
C ILE A 564 43.73 -10.50 -38.08
N THR A 565 43.06 -11.55 -37.61
CA THR A 565 43.46 -12.31 -36.41
C THR A 565 44.45 -13.42 -36.72
N GLU A 566 44.35 -14.01 -37.92
CA GLU A 566 45.22 -15.08 -38.39
C GLU A 566 45.44 -14.94 -39.91
N GLY A 567 46.65 -15.30 -40.38
CA GLY A 567 46.98 -15.42 -41.80
C GLY A 567 47.97 -14.39 -42.33
N LEU A 568 48.11 -13.22 -41.70
CA LEU A 568 49.04 -12.16 -42.11
C LEU A 568 50.03 -11.80 -40.99
N LYS A 569 51.20 -11.32 -41.37
CA LYS A 569 52.23 -10.79 -40.46
C LYS A 569 52.42 -9.29 -40.69
N SER A 570 52.91 -8.62 -39.65
CA SER A 570 53.40 -7.24 -39.77
C SER A 570 54.48 -7.16 -40.84
N GLY A 571 54.33 -6.25 -41.80
CA GLY A 571 55.25 -6.07 -42.93
C GLY A 571 54.77 -6.66 -44.26
N ASP A 572 53.73 -7.51 -44.26
CA ASP A 572 53.18 -8.08 -45.50
C ASP A 572 52.56 -6.98 -46.39
N LYS A 573 52.76 -7.05 -47.71
CA LYS A 573 52.18 -6.08 -48.67
C LYS A 573 50.93 -6.65 -49.30
N VAL A 574 49.77 -6.07 -49.01
CA VAL A 574 48.48 -6.50 -49.55
C VAL A 574 48.06 -5.65 -50.75
N VAL A 575 47.47 -6.26 -51.76
CA VAL A 575 46.99 -5.56 -52.97
C VAL A 575 45.66 -4.88 -52.67
N LEU A 576 45.56 -3.58 -52.94
CA LEU A 576 44.28 -2.86 -52.90
C LEU A 576 43.51 -3.09 -54.22
N PRO A 577 42.18 -3.19 -54.17
CA PRO A 577 41.38 -3.21 -55.39
C PRO A 577 41.59 -1.88 -56.13
N ALA A 578 41.70 -1.94 -57.45
CA ALA A 578 41.75 -0.73 -58.27
C ALA A 578 40.48 0.10 -57.99
N SER A 579 40.62 1.32 -57.50
CA SER A 579 39.50 2.23 -57.33
C SER A 579 38.82 2.40 -58.70
N PRO A 580 37.50 2.16 -58.85
CA PRO A 580 36.81 2.61 -60.05
C PRO A 580 36.94 4.14 -60.09
N GLN A 581 37.69 4.65 -61.06
CA GLN A 581 37.72 6.08 -61.35
C GLN A 581 36.28 6.49 -61.69
N GLY A 582 35.72 7.38 -60.89
CA GLY A 582 34.40 7.95 -61.14
C GLY A 582 34.41 8.68 -62.49
N SER A 583 33.43 8.33 -63.32
CA SER A 583 33.01 9.09 -64.51
C SER A 583 32.00 10.17 -64.11
#